data_AF-A0A2D8PAL2-F1
#
_entry.id   AF-A0A2D8PAL2-F1
#
_cell.length_a   1.000
_cell.length_b   1.000
_cell.length_c   1.000
_cell.angle_alpha   90.00
_cell.angle_beta   90.00
_cell.angle_gamma   90.00
#
_symmetry.space_group_name_H-M   'P 1'
#
loop_
_entity.id
_entity.type
_entity.pdbx_description
1 polymer ?
#
loop_
_entity_poly.entity_id
_entity_poly.type
_entity_poly.pdbx_seq_one_letter_code
_entity_poly.pdbx_strand_id
1 'polypeptide(L)'
;MQIAETIFHILTLLVLVAMAARYGLARGIHGYHKDAMGASADPEAPGVTLVFRALYLAIGFGTLAVALGYAVLVFRVTPDLGYGTGYAFVMASVLAVPMLAVTWRVERMSGVKTPWRVILAGTVLAVIAYALSLIG
;
A
#
# COMPACT_ATOMS: atom_id res chain seq x y z
N MET A 1 -16.08 -6.50 27.84
CA MET A 1 -16.23 -6.17 26.41
C MET A 1 -14.94 -5.59 25.81
N GLN A 2 -14.21 -4.70 26.52
CA GLN A 2 -12.96 -4.07 26.05
C GLN A 2 -11.79 -5.01 25.68
N ILE A 3 -11.59 -6.13 26.38
CA ILE A 3 -10.42 -7.01 26.16
C ILE A 3 -10.51 -7.73 24.80
N ALA A 4 -11.70 -8.27 24.47
CA ALA A 4 -11.92 -8.97 23.20
C ALA A 4 -11.76 -8.03 21.99
N GLU A 5 -12.26 -6.79 22.10
CA GLU A 5 -12.10 -5.74 21.10
C GLU A 5 -10.63 -5.34 20.92
N THR A 6 -9.89 -5.17 22.02
CA THR A 6 -8.44 -4.88 21.96
C THR A 6 -7.65 -6.01 21.30
N ILE A 7 -7.97 -7.27 21.63
CA ILE A 7 -7.34 -8.44 21.00
C ILE A 7 -7.64 -8.46 19.49
N PHE A 8 -8.89 -8.23 19.09
CA PHE A 8 -9.29 -8.17 17.69
C PHE A 8 -8.48 -7.11 16.90
N HIS A 9 -8.31 -5.93 17.49
CA HIS A 9 -7.54 -4.84 16.90
C HIS A 9 -6.06 -5.15 16.73
N ILE A 10 -5.43 -5.73 17.76
CA ILE A 10 -4.02 -6.16 17.69
C ILE A 10 -3.84 -7.24 16.62
N LEU A 11 -4.72 -8.23 16.58
CA LEU A 11 -4.68 -9.30 15.58
C LEU A 11 -4.83 -8.75 14.16
N THR A 12 -5.75 -7.81 13.96
CA THR A 12 -5.96 -7.13 12.67
C THR A 12 -4.69 -6.43 12.21
N LEU A 13 -4.01 -5.70 13.12
CA LEU A 13 -2.74 -5.05 12.84
C LEU A 13 -1.63 -6.03 12.48
N LEU A 14 -1.49 -7.12 13.25
CA LEU A 14 -0.49 -8.14 12.98
C LEU A 14 -0.70 -8.77 11.61
N VAL A 15 -1.95 -9.04 11.22
CA VAL A 15 -2.28 -9.54 9.87
C VAL A 15 -1.89 -8.53 8.79
N LEU A 16 -2.22 -7.26 8.96
CA LEU A 16 -1.89 -6.21 7.99
C LEU A 16 -0.36 -6.04 7.85
N VAL A 17 0.38 -6.03 8.95
CA VAL A 17 1.85 -5.97 8.94
C VAL A 17 2.45 -7.23 8.33
N ALA A 18 1.94 -8.41 8.65
CA ALA A 18 2.41 -9.66 8.06
C ALA A 18 2.16 -9.70 6.55
N MET A 19 1.01 -9.20 6.09
CA MET A 19 0.70 -9.05 4.66
C MET A 19 1.62 -8.03 4.00
N ALA A 20 1.83 -6.88 4.61
CA ALA A 20 2.78 -5.88 4.13
C ALA A 20 4.19 -6.47 3.94
N ALA A 21 4.68 -7.22 4.93
CA ALA A 21 5.97 -7.89 4.88
C ALA A 21 6.00 -8.99 3.81
N ARG A 22 4.95 -9.83 3.73
CA ARG A 22 4.85 -10.94 2.77
C ARG A 22 5.01 -10.45 1.33
N TYR A 23 4.36 -9.34 0.97
CA TYR A 23 4.45 -8.78 -0.38
C TYR A 23 5.65 -7.83 -0.54
N GLY A 24 5.91 -6.96 0.42
CA GLY A 24 7.01 -5.99 0.34
C GLY A 24 8.41 -6.61 0.34
N LEU A 25 8.58 -7.79 0.95
CA LEU A 25 9.85 -8.51 1.03
C LEU A 25 9.94 -9.70 0.05
N ALA A 26 8.93 -9.87 -0.83
CA ALA A 26 8.92 -10.95 -1.79
C ALA A 26 10.11 -10.83 -2.77
N ARG A 27 10.94 -11.88 -2.81
CA ARG A 27 12.13 -11.94 -3.68
C ARG A 27 11.85 -12.52 -5.07
N GLY A 28 10.66 -13.06 -5.29
CA GLY A 28 10.23 -13.66 -6.54
C GLY A 28 8.71 -13.83 -6.58
N ILE A 29 8.20 -14.31 -7.71
CA ILE A 29 6.77 -14.52 -7.91
C ILE A 29 6.28 -15.63 -6.98
N HIS A 30 5.20 -15.38 -6.22
CA HIS A 30 4.59 -16.39 -5.37
C HIS A 30 4.06 -17.57 -6.20
N GLY A 31 4.16 -18.79 -5.66
CA GLY A 31 3.75 -20.03 -6.35
C GLY A 31 2.37 -19.96 -6.98
N TYR A 32 1.36 -19.49 -6.25
CA TYR A 32 -0.01 -19.38 -6.78
C TYR A 32 -0.14 -18.45 -8.00
N HIS A 33 0.70 -17.42 -8.13
CA HIS A 33 0.70 -16.57 -9.32
C HIS A 33 1.40 -17.27 -10.49
N LYS A 34 2.42 -18.09 -10.22
CA LYS A 34 3.02 -18.96 -11.23
C LYS A 34 2.00 -19.97 -11.75
N ASP A 35 1.25 -20.58 -10.84
CA ASP A 35 0.18 -21.52 -11.17
C ASP A 35 -0.94 -20.84 -11.99
N ALA A 36 -1.31 -19.60 -11.63
CA ALA A 36 -2.34 -18.83 -12.33
C ALA A 36 -1.92 -18.33 -13.73
N MET A 37 -0.62 -18.12 -13.96
CA MET A 37 -0.11 -17.76 -15.29
C MET A 37 -0.16 -18.95 -16.27
N GLY A 38 -0.27 -20.18 -15.76
CA GLY A 38 -0.33 -21.39 -16.56
C GLY A 38 0.98 -21.71 -17.29
N ALA A 39 0.95 -22.76 -18.11
CA ALA A 39 2.14 -23.29 -18.77
C ALA A 39 2.66 -22.43 -19.95
N SER A 40 1.89 -21.43 -20.40
CA SER A 40 2.22 -20.61 -21.58
C SER A 40 3.02 -19.34 -21.27
N ALA A 41 3.16 -18.98 -20.00
CA ALA A 41 3.97 -17.85 -19.57
C ALA A 41 5.27 -18.35 -18.93
N ASP A 42 6.40 -17.79 -19.34
CA ASP A 42 7.66 -17.95 -18.61
C ASP A 42 7.61 -17.05 -17.35
N PRO A 43 7.45 -17.62 -16.14
CA PRO A 43 7.37 -16.84 -14.90
C PRO A 43 8.69 -16.15 -14.58
N GLU A 44 9.79 -16.67 -15.10
CA GLU A 44 11.14 -16.17 -14.84
C GLU A 44 11.59 -15.16 -15.90
N ALA A 45 10.74 -14.90 -16.92
CA ALA A 45 11.00 -13.86 -17.91
C ALA A 45 11.26 -12.51 -17.21
N PRO A 46 12.33 -11.77 -17.58
CA PRO A 46 12.72 -10.54 -16.88
C PRO A 46 11.61 -9.49 -16.79
N GLY A 47 10.76 -9.39 -17.81
CA GLY A 47 9.61 -8.48 -17.79
C GLY A 47 8.51 -8.89 -16.81
N VAL A 48 8.25 -10.19 -16.69
CA VAL A 48 7.20 -10.75 -15.82
C VAL A 48 7.62 -10.62 -14.35
N THR A 49 8.83 -11.06 -14.01
CA THR A 49 9.39 -10.95 -12.65
C THR A 49 9.41 -9.51 -12.15
N LEU A 50 9.75 -8.57 -13.04
CA LEU A 50 9.80 -7.14 -12.76
C LEU A 50 8.41 -6.54 -12.46
N VAL A 51 7.39 -6.88 -13.26
CA VAL A 51 6.01 -6.43 -13.05
C VAL A 51 5.48 -6.98 -11.72
N PHE A 52 5.69 -8.26 -11.45
CA PHE A 52 5.25 -8.87 -10.18
C PHE A 52 5.97 -8.27 -8.97
N ARG A 53 7.28 -8.02 -9.06
CA ARG A 53 8.02 -7.37 -7.99
C ARG A 53 7.49 -5.97 -7.70
N ALA A 54 7.16 -5.20 -8.74
CA ALA A 54 6.54 -3.90 -8.58
C ALA A 54 5.15 -3.97 -7.97
N LEU A 55 4.32 -4.93 -8.41
CA LEU A 55 2.98 -5.16 -7.88
C LEU A 55 3.02 -5.57 -6.40
N TYR A 56 3.95 -6.44 -6.01
CA TYR A 56 4.13 -6.88 -4.64
C TYR A 56 4.66 -5.76 -3.73
N LEU A 57 5.59 -4.94 -4.23
CA LEU A 57 6.00 -3.74 -3.51
C LEU A 57 4.81 -2.80 -3.31
N ALA A 58 4.01 -2.55 -4.34
CA ALA A 58 2.82 -1.72 -4.26
C ALA A 58 1.80 -2.26 -3.23
N ILE A 59 1.51 -3.56 -3.25
CA ILE A 59 0.63 -4.21 -2.27
C ILE A 59 1.22 -4.12 -0.86
N GLY A 60 2.52 -4.40 -0.71
CA GLY A 60 3.22 -4.35 0.57
C GLY A 60 3.13 -2.97 1.22
N PHE A 61 3.48 -1.94 0.43
CA PHE A 61 3.39 -0.54 0.83
C PHE A 61 1.95 -0.11 1.12
N GLY A 62 1.00 -0.40 0.24
CA GLY A 62 -0.41 -0.07 0.45
C GLY A 62 -0.99 -0.71 1.71
N THR A 63 -0.64 -1.98 1.98
CA THR A 63 -1.12 -2.68 3.17
C THR A 63 -0.49 -2.12 4.45
N LEU A 64 0.78 -1.70 4.39
CA LEU A 64 1.45 -1.03 5.52
C LEU A 64 0.81 0.33 5.82
N ALA A 65 0.38 1.08 4.79
CA ALA A 65 -0.42 2.31 4.95
C ALA A 65 -1.65 2.05 5.81
N VAL A 66 -2.41 1.03 5.42
CA VAL A 66 -3.67 0.68 6.06
C VAL A 66 -3.42 0.25 7.49
N ALA A 67 -2.37 -0.54 7.74
CA ALA A 67 -1.96 -0.91 9.10
C ALA A 67 -1.71 0.32 9.97
N LEU A 68 -0.93 1.28 9.46
CA LEU A 68 -0.55 2.48 10.21
C LEU A 68 -1.74 3.42 10.44
N GLY A 69 -2.58 3.65 9.43
CA GLY A 69 -3.82 4.41 9.58
C GLY A 69 -4.79 3.76 10.57
N TYR A 70 -4.93 2.44 10.50
CA TYR A 70 -5.75 1.67 11.43
C TYR A 70 -5.24 1.77 12.87
N ALA A 71 -3.93 1.66 13.10
CA ALA A 71 -3.34 1.82 14.43
C ALA A 71 -3.65 3.19 15.05
N VAL A 72 -3.56 4.25 14.26
CA VAL A 72 -3.85 5.62 14.73
C VAL A 72 -5.31 5.77 15.15
N LEU A 73 -6.24 5.27 14.31
CA LEU A 73 -7.67 5.36 14.57
C LEU A 73 -8.11 4.54 15.78
N VAL A 74 -7.59 3.32 15.90
CA VAL A 74 -8.03 2.35 16.90
C VAL A 74 -7.42 2.60 18.27
N PHE A 75 -6.11 2.85 18.34
CA PHE A 75 -5.44 3.08 19.63
C PHE A 75 -5.61 4.51 20.12
N ARG A 76 -6.37 5.35 19.39
CA ARG A 76 -6.60 6.77 19.69
C ARG A 76 -5.32 7.46 20.15
N VAL A 77 -4.21 7.14 19.47
CA VAL A 77 -2.87 7.65 19.82
C VAL A 77 -2.86 9.18 19.79
N THR A 78 -3.83 9.77 19.08
CA THR A 78 -4.15 11.19 19.16
C THR A 78 -5.63 11.36 19.57
N PRO A 79 -5.92 12.07 20.67
CA PRO A 79 -7.28 12.32 21.15
C PRO A 79 -8.05 13.33 20.28
N ASP A 80 -7.37 13.99 19.34
CA ASP A 80 -7.94 14.97 18.42
C ASP A 80 -8.09 14.37 17.02
N LEU A 81 -9.31 14.45 16.46
CA LEU A 81 -9.62 13.94 15.13
C LEU A 81 -8.72 14.57 14.06
N GLY A 82 -8.34 15.84 14.20
CA GLY A 82 -7.46 16.55 13.26
C GLY A 82 -6.02 15.98 13.19
N TYR A 83 -5.51 15.43 14.29
CA TYR A 83 -4.20 14.75 14.28
C TYR A 83 -4.29 13.34 13.68
N GLY A 84 -5.39 12.62 13.92
CA GLY A 84 -5.59 11.28 13.36
C GLY A 84 -5.65 11.29 11.83
N THR A 85 -6.39 12.25 11.26
CA THR A 85 -6.45 12.44 9.81
C THR A 85 -5.17 13.05 9.23
N GLY A 86 -4.45 13.90 9.99
CA GLY A 86 -3.11 14.38 9.62
C GLY A 86 -2.06 13.25 9.55
N TYR A 87 -2.16 12.26 10.43
CA TYR A 87 -1.28 11.10 10.43
C TYR A 87 -1.59 10.15 9.26
N ALA A 88 -2.87 9.90 8.98
CA ALA A 88 -3.30 9.14 7.80
C ALA A 88 -2.82 9.81 6.51
N PHE A 89 -2.85 11.14 6.46
CA PHE A 89 -2.35 11.94 5.36
C PHE A 89 -0.83 11.83 5.17
N VAL A 90 -0.05 11.91 6.25
CA VAL A 90 1.42 11.73 6.20
C VAL A 90 1.75 10.32 5.71
N MET A 91 1.04 9.31 6.20
CA MET A 91 1.25 7.92 5.78
C MET A 91 0.90 7.69 4.32
N ALA A 92 -0.22 8.25 3.84
CA ALA A 92 -0.57 8.22 2.41
C ALA A 92 0.52 8.88 1.54
N SER A 93 1.10 9.98 2.02
CA SER A 93 2.15 10.74 1.31
C SER A 93 3.48 10.00 1.27
N VAL A 94 3.90 9.36 2.38
CA VAL A 94 5.11 8.54 2.46
C VAL A 94 5.06 7.35 1.49
N LEU A 95 3.87 6.85 1.17
CA LEU A 95 3.68 5.68 0.31
C LEU A 95 3.39 6.04 -1.15
N ALA A 96 2.82 7.21 -1.40
CA ALA A 96 2.63 7.75 -2.74
C ALA A 96 3.96 7.86 -3.51
N VAL A 97 5.05 8.27 -2.84
CA VAL A 97 6.39 8.46 -3.45
C VAL A 97 7.02 7.13 -3.92
N PRO A 98 7.13 6.06 -3.11
CA PRO A 98 7.67 4.78 -3.57
C PRO A 98 6.74 4.11 -4.59
N MET A 99 5.41 4.23 -4.48
CA MET A 99 4.49 3.75 -5.52
C MET A 99 4.75 4.45 -6.86
N LEU A 100 4.88 5.77 -6.86
CA LEU A 100 5.25 6.57 -8.03
C LEU A 100 6.55 6.09 -8.67
N ALA A 101 7.59 5.92 -7.87
CA ALA A 101 8.91 5.53 -8.35
C ALA A 101 8.88 4.14 -8.97
N VAL A 102 8.21 3.18 -8.31
CA VAL A 102 8.07 1.79 -8.77
C VAL A 102 7.25 1.74 -10.06
N THR A 103 6.08 2.37 -10.07
CA THR A 103 5.21 2.43 -11.24
C THR A 103 5.91 3.08 -12.43
N TRP A 104 6.55 4.23 -12.22
CA TRP A 104 7.25 4.93 -13.29
C TRP A 104 8.40 4.11 -13.87
N ARG A 105 9.09 3.34 -13.01
CA ARG A 105 10.11 2.40 -13.46
C ARG A 105 9.48 1.32 -14.34
N VAL A 106 8.39 0.69 -13.89
CA VAL A 106 7.68 -0.35 -14.67
C VAL A 106 7.24 0.18 -16.01
N GLU A 107 6.60 1.36 -16.06
CA GLU A 107 6.14 1.96 -17.32
C GLU A 107 7.29 2.19 -18.31
N ARG A 108 8.48 2.57 -17.82
CA ARG A 108 9.66 2.75 -18.67
C ARG A 108 10.24 1.43 -19.17
N MET A 109 10.17 0.37 -18.36
CA MET A 109 10.75 -0.93 -18.69
C MET A 109 9.82 -1.77 -19.57
N SER A 110 8.49 -1.68 -19.38
CA SER A 110 7.51 -2.43 -20.16
C SER A 110 6.99 -1.69 -21.38
N GLY A 111 7.17 -0.36 -21.45
CA GLY A 111 6.55 0.50 -22.47
C GLY A 111 5.03 0.69 -22.27
N VAL A 112 4.43 0.03 -21.28
CA VAL A 112 2.99 0.09 -21.00
C VAL A 112 2.70 1.21 -20.01
N LYS A 113 1.85 2.17 -20.39
CA LYS A 113 1.35 3.21 -19.49
C LYS A 113 0.31 2.62 -18.54
N THR A 114 0.39 2.96 -17.26
CA THR A 114 -0.49 2.43 -16.21
C THR A 114 -1.37 3.53 -15.62
N PRO A 115 -2.61 3.21 -15.17
CA PRO A 115 -3.55 4.20 -14.63
C PRO A 115 -3.15 4.73 -13.24
N TRP A 116 -2.06 4.22 -12.66
CA TRP A 116 -1.54 4.61 -11.35
C TRP A 116 -1.25 6.12 -11.21
N ARG A 117 -0.96 6.82 -12.32
CA ARG A 117 -0.83 8.28 -12.34
C ARG A 117 -2.13 8.99 -11.96
N VAL A 118 -3.27 8.44 -12.36
CA VAL A 118 -4.60 8.97 -12.05
C VAL A 118 -4.97 8.70 -10.59
N ILE A 119 -4.68 7.49 -10.11
CA ILE A 119 -4.90 7.11 -8.69
C ILE A 119 -4.09 8.02 -7.78
N LEU A 120 -2.81 8.24 -8.10
CA LEU A 120 -1.97 9.18 -7.39
C LEU A 120 -2.50 10.61 -7.43
N ALA A 121 -2.90 11.11 -8.60
CA ALA A 121 -3.48 12.44 -8.71
C ALA A 121 -4.72 12.58 -7.82
N GLY A 122 -5.55 11.53 -7.75
CA GLY A 122 -6.67 11.42 -6.81
C GLY A 122 -6.23 11.45 -5.35
N THR A 123 -5.18 10.70 -4.98
CA THR A 123 -4.61 10.73 -3.62
C THR A 123 -4.08 12.11 -3.26
N VAL A 124 -3.35 12.78 -4.16
CA VAL A 124 -2.84 14.14 -3.96
C VAL A 124 -3.98 15.15 -3.84
N LEU A 125 -5.05 15.01 -4.63
CA LEU A 125 -6.25 15.83 -4.52
C LEU A 125 -6.96 15.61 -3.19
N ALA A 126 -7.10 14.36 -2.73
CA ALA A 126 -7.70 14.04 -1.44
C ALA A 126 -6.86 14.61 -0.28
N VAL A 127 -5.54 14.54 -0.41
CA VAL A 127 -4.55 15.19 0.46
C VAL A 127 -4.83 16.70 0.49
N ILE A 128 -4.79 17.39 -0.64
CA ILE A 128 -5.01 18.85 -0.70
C ILE A 128 -6.38 19.22 -0.12
N ALA A 129 -7.44 18.49 -0.46
CA ALA A 129 -8.79 18.72 0.06
C ALA A 129 -8.85 18.61 1.59
N TYR A 130 -8.17 17.60 2.16
CA TYR A 130 -8.06 17.45 3.60
C TYR A 130 -7.27 18.60 4.24
N ALA A 131 -6.12 18.98 3.67
CA ALA A 131 -5.33 20.10 4.18
C ALA A 131 -6.13 21.41 4.18
N LEU A 132 -6.94 21.65 3.14
CA LEU A 132 -7.84 22.81 3.07
C LEU A 132 -8.95 22.74 4.13
N SER A 133 -9.49 21.55 4.44
CA SER A 133 -10.50 21.37 5.49
C SER A 133 -10.01 21.63 6.92
N LEU A 134 -8.69 21.77 7.11
CA LEU A 134 -8.11 22.14 8.41
C LEU A 134 -7.98 23.66 8.60
N ILE A 135 -8.12 24.42 7.52
CA ILE A 135 -7.89 25.89 7.50
C ILE A 135 -9.22 26.66 7.41
N GLY A 136 -10.30 26.00 7.00
CA GLY A 136 -11.67 26.55 6.96
C GLY A 136 -12.57 25.91 8.01
#